data_AF-A0A3B8TQL5-F1
#
_entry.id   AF-A0A3B8TQL5-F1
#
_cell.length_a   1.000
_cell.length_b   1.000
_cell.length_c   1.000
_cell.angle_alpha   90.00
_cell.angle_beta   90.00
_cell.angle_gamma   90.00
#
_symmetry.space_group_name_H-M   'P 1'
#
loop_
_entity.id
_entity.type
_entity.pdbx_description
1 polymer ?
#
loop_
_entity_poly.entity_id
_entity_poly.type
_entity_poly.pdbx_seq_one_letter_code
_entity_poly.pdbx_strand_id
1 'polypeptide(L)'
;QVHAGGRGKAGGVKLAKGIDKVEGIVNEILGMTIVNRQTGPAGKLVRKVLIAQDVYYPGEHEIREFYVSLLLDRAKGQLCFIYSTEGGMDIE
;
A
#
# COMPACT_ATOMS: atom_id res chain seq x y z
N GLN A 1 2.34 -9.39 -0.39
CA GLN A 1 1.12 -9.10 -1.17
C GLN A 1 -0.03 -9.93 -0.63
N VAL A 2 -1.07 -9.23 -0.21
CA VAL A 2 -2.32 -9.77 0.33
C VAL A 2 -3.45 -8.94 -0.23
N HIS A 3 -4.64 -9.52 -0.42
CA HIS A 3 -5.83 -8.79 -0.87
C HIS A 3 -6.49 -8.09 0.32
N ALA A 4 -5.80 -7.06 0.84
CA ALA A 4 -6.27 -6.17 1.90
C ALA A 4 -5.48 -4.86 1.86
N GLY A 5 -6.14 -3.75 2.18
CA GLY A 5 -5.56 -2.46 2.49
C GLY A 5 -4.94 -2.40 3.89
N GLY A 6 -4.48 -1.21 4.30
CA GLY A 6 -3.88 -1.01 5.63
C GLY A 6 -2.56 -1.75 5.87
N ARG A 7 -1.88 -2.20 4.80
CA ARG A 7 -0.67 -3.04 4.88
C ARG A 7 0.51 -2.32 5.55
N GLY A 8 0.69 -1.03 5.25
CA GLY A 8 1.76 -0.22 5.87
C GLY A 8 1.58 -0.08 7.38
N LYS A 9 0.37 0.29 7.81
CA LYS A 9 0.00 0.35 9.24
C LYS A 9 0.16 -1.01 9.95
N ALA A 10 -0.01 -2.11 9.23
CA ALA A 10 0.17 -3.48 9.73
C ALA A 10 1.59 -4.05 9.58
N GLY A 11 2.59 -3.22 9.24
CA GLY A 11 4.00 -3.64 9.12
C GLY A 11 4.37 -4.42 7.85
N GLY A 12 3.42 -4.58 6.91
CA GLY A 12 3.60 -5.29 5.64
C GLY A 12 4.22 -4.45 4.51
N VAL A 13 4.58 -3.20 4.78
CA VAL A 13 5.32 -2.31 3.87
C VAL A 13 6.47 -1.69 4.66
N LYS A 14 7.69 -1.81 4.15
CA LYS A 14 8.92 -1.29 4.79
C LYS A 14 9.85 -0.71 3.73
N LEU A 15 10.63 0.30 4.12
CA LEU A 15 11.65 0.92 3.26
C LEU A 15 13.00 0.24 3.45
N ALA A 16 13.62 -0.17 2.34
CA ALA A 16 14.97 -0.71 2.32
C ALA A 16 15.95 0.35 1.79
N LYS A 17 16.79 0.91 2.67
CA LYS A 17 17.82 1.88 2.28
C LYS A 17 19.09 1.17 1.80
N GLY A 18 19.03 0.62 0.60
CA GLY A 18 20.11 -0.15 -0.01
C GLY A 18 19.74 -1.60 -0.27
N ILE A 19 20.39 -2.19 -1.29
CA ILE A 19 20.12 -3.56 -1.73
C ILE A 19 20.46 -4.61 -0.66
N ASP A 20 21.46 -4.31 0.19
CA ASP A 20 21.90 -5.16 1.30
C ASP A 20 20.84 -5.32 2.39
N LYS A 21 19.89 -4.39 2.51
CA LYS A 21 18.79 -4.46 3.48
C LYS A 21 17.57 -5.22 2.97
N VAL A 22 17.48 -5.43 1.66
CA VAL A 22 16.27 -6.00 1.03
C VAL A 22 16.00 -7.40 1.55
N GLU A 23 17.00 -8.27 1.61
CA GLU A 23 16.82 -9.66 2.05
C GLU A 23 16.31 -9.76 3.48
N GLY A 24 16.91 -9.01 4.41
CA GLY A 24 16.48 -8.98 5.81
C GLY A 24 15.03 -8.53 5.97
N ILE A 25 14.67 -7.43 5.29
CA ILE A 25 13.29 -6.90 5.31
C ILE A 25 12.29 -7.88 4.69
N VAL A 26 12.66 -8.54 3.59
CA VAL A 26 11.82 -9.55 2.95
C VAL A 26 11.56 -10.72 3.90
N ASN A 27 12.57 -11.18 4.63
CA ASN A 27 12.44 -12.27 5.59
C ASN A 27 11.56 -11.91 6.80
N GLU A 28 11.51 -10.63 7.19
CA GLU A 28 10.58 -10.16 8.22
C GLU A 28 9.11 -10.11 7.73
N ILE A 29 8.90 -9.84 6.44
CA ILE A 29 7.56 -9.69 5.87
C ILE A 29 7.00 -11.02 5.36
N LEU A 30 7.82 -11.86 4.75
CA LEU A 30 7.41 -13.14 4.20
C LEU A 30 7.09 -14.10 5.35
N GLY A 31 5.91 -14.73 5.31
CA GLY A 31 5.45 -15.60 6.40
C GLY A 31 4.79 -14.85 7.57
N MET A 32 4.83 -13.52 7.60
CA MET A 32 4.03 -12.72 8.54
C MET A 32 2.53 -12.86 8.26
N THR A 33 1.72 -12.78 9.31
CA THR A 33 0.26 -12.69 9.19
C THR A 33 -0.19 -11.25 9.41
N ILE A 34 -0.75 -10.63 8.38
CA ILE A 34 -1.32 -9.28 8.47
C ILE A 34 -2.70 -9.38 9.13
N VAL A 35 -2.84 -8.75 10.30
CA VAL A 35 -4.10 -8.64 11.06
C VAL A 35 -4.50 -7.18 11.13
N ASN A 36 -5.63 -6.82 10.52
CA ASN A 36 -6.24 -5.50 10.61
C ASN A 36 -7.77 -5.58 10.40
N ARG A 37 -8.45 -4.42 10.40
CA ARG A 37 -9.91 -4.32 10.23
C ARG A 37 -10.43 -5.02 8.97
N GLN A 38 -9.64 -5.09 7.89
CA GLN A 38 -10.04 -5.72 6.63
C GLN A 38 -9.77 -7.22 6.57
N THR A 39 -8.78 -7.73 7.31
CA THR A 39 -8.46 -9.17 7.34
C THR A 39 -9.16 -9.92 8.48
N GLY A 40 -9.62 -9.20 9.51
CA GLY A 40 -10.19 -9.79 10.72
C GLY A 40 -9.17 -10.55 11.59
N PRO A 41 -9.62 -11.22 12.66
CA PRO A 41 -8.75 -11.89 13.63
C PRO A 41 -7.88 -13.01 13.05
N ALA A 42 -8.38 -13.72 12.04
CA ALA A 42 -7.63 -14.78 11.35
C ALA A 42 -6.46 -14.23 10.51
N GLY A 43 -6.51 -12.95 10.15
CA GLY A 43 -5.48 -12.31 9.35
C GLY A 43 -5.33 -12.88 7.94
N LYS A 44 -4.25 -12.45 7.26
CA LYS A 44 -3.81 -13.00 5.98
C LYS A 44 -2.31 -13.24 5.99
N LEU A 45 -1.92 -14.48 5.72
CA LEU A 45 -0.52 -14.88 5.58
C LEU A 45 0.10 -14.25 4.33
N VAL A 46 1.25 -13.60 4.49
CA VAL A 46 2.03 -13.04 3.39
C VAL A 46 2.86 -14.16 2.75
N ARG A 47 2.51 -14.52 1.50
CA ARG A 47 3.21 -15.58 0.74
C ARG A 47 4.10 -15.08 -0.39
N LYS A 48 4.04 -13.78 -0.69
CA LYS A 48 4.79 -13.12 -1.77
C LYS A 48 5.16 -11.71 -1.32
N VAL A 49 6.33 -11.21 -1.69
CA VAL A 49 6.73 -9.81 -1.47
C VAL A 49 6.91 -9.13 -2.81
N LEU A 50 6.49 -7.87 -2.92
CA LEU A 50 6.77 -7.02 -4.08
C LEU A 50 7.90 -6.09 -3.68
N ILE A 51 8.95 -6.04 -4.48
CA ILE A 51 10.06 -5.10 -4.32
C ILE A 51 9.90 -4.05 -5.43
N ALA A 52 9.92 -2.79 -5.05
CA ALA A 52 9.78 -1.66 -5.97
C ALA A 52 10.77 -0.57 -5.57
N GLN A 53 11.15 0.27 -6.52
CA GLN A 53 11.98 1.44 -6.26
C GLN A 53 11.23 2.41 -5.34
N ASP A 54 11.95 3.00 -4.38
CA ASP A 54 11.42 4.05 -3.53
C ASP A 54 11.16 5.32 -4.35
N VAL A 55 10.01 5.95 -4.13
CA VAL A 55 9.59 7.20 -4.76
C VAL A 55 9.69 8.40 -3.81
N TYR A 56 10.09 8.17 -2.55
CA TYR A 56 10.31 9.20 -1.53
C TYR A 56 11.76 9.70 -1.49
N TYR A 57 12.44 9.76 -2.63
CA TYR A 57 13.80 10.30 -2.71
C TYR A 57 13.79 11.81 -3.00
N PRO A 58 14.81 12.58 -2.58
CA PRO A 58 14.97 13.97 -2.98
C PRO A 58 15.32 14.04 -4.47
N GLY A 59 14.30 14.14 -5.32
CA GLY A 59 14.43 14.37 -6.76
C GLY A 59 14.47 15.85 -7.11
N GLU A 60 14.31 16.16 -8.40
CA GLU A 60 14.23 17.55 -8.90
C GLU A 60 12.94 18.28 -8.44
N HIS A 61 11.95 17.52 -8.00
CA HIS A 61 10.66 18.04 -7.53
C HIS A 61 10.33 17.52 -6.14
N GLU A 62 9.60 18.34 -5.38
CA GLU A 62 9.02 17.92 -4.10
C GLU A 62 8.06 16.74 -4.29
N ILE A 63 8.10 15.83 -3.32
CA ILE A 63 7.22 14.66 -3.30
C ILE A 63 5.78 15.13 -3.12
N ARG A 64 4.90 14.67 -4.01
CA ARG A 64 3.46 14.92 -3.93
C ARG A 64 2.73 13.59 -3.97
N GLU A 65 1.75 13.45 -3.08
CA GLU A 65 0.86 12.31 -3.05
C GLU A 65 -0.54 12.74 -3.47
N PHE A 66 -1.16 11.96 -4.34
CA PHE A 66 -2.51 12.20 -4.82
C PHE A 66 -3.35 10.94 -4.60
N TYR A 67 -4.64 11.12 -4.40
CA TYR A 67 -5.61 10.03 -4.47
C TYR A 67 -6.37 10.10 -5.78
N VAL A 68 -6.47 8.96 -6.46
CA VAL A 68 -7.31 8.80 -7.65
C VAL A 68 -8.01 7.45 -7.55
N SER A 69 -9.32 7.43 -7.75
CA SER A 69 -10.08 6.20 -7.90
C SER A 69 -11.08 6.29 -9.04
N LEU A 70 -11.44 5.12 -9.57
CA LEU A 70 -12.43 4.95 -10.61
C LEU A 70 -13.46 3.95 -10.11
N LEU A 71 -14.69 4.40 -9.96
CA LEU A 71 -15.79 3.60 -9.42
C LEU A 71 -16.95 3.59 -10.40
N LEU A 72 -17.78 2.54 -10.36
CA LEU A 72 -19.05 2.54 -11.08
C LEU A 72 -20.11 3.28 -10.25
N ASP A 73 -20.54 4.45 -10.70
CA ASP A 73 -21.72 5.12 -10.16
C ASP A 73 -22.96 4.35 -10.64
N ARG A 74 -23.53 3.55 -9.74
CA ARG A 74 -24.69 2.70 -10.03
C ARG A 74 -25.94 3.50 -10.38
N ALA A 75 -26.09 4.72 -9.85
CA ALA A 75 -27.25 5.56 -10.15
C ALA A 75 -27.20 6.10 -11.59
N LYS A 76 -25.98 6.38 -12.10
CA LYS A 76 -25.77 6.86 -13.46
C LYS A 76 -25.43 5.77 -14.46
N GLY A 77 -25.10 4.55 -14.01
CA GLY A 77 -24.61 3.47 -14.86
C GLY A 77 -23.30 3.80 -15.56
N GLN A 78 -22.49 4.70 -14.97
CA GLN A 78 -21.31 5.29 -15.59
C GLN A 78 -20.09 5.20 -14.67
N LEU A 79 -18.90 5.25 -15.27
CA LEU A 79 -17.66 5.37 -14.51
C LEU A 79 -17.52 6.78 -13.94
N CYS A 80 -17.16 6.88 -12.67
CA CYS A 80 -16.94 8.11 -11.93
C CYS A 80 -15.47 8.16 -11.47
N PHE A 81 -14.80 9.26 -11.77
CA PHE A 81 -13.47 9.56 -11.23
C PHE A 81 -13.62 10.34 -9.93
N ILE A 82 -12.90 9.90 -8.90
CA ILE A 82 -12.72 10.65 -7.67
C ILE A 82 -11.24 10.98 -7.56
N TYR A 83 -10.90 12.25 -7.39
CA TYR A 83 -9.52 12.70 -7.20
C TYR A 83 -9.39 13.66 -6.02
N SER A 84 -8.23 13.65 -5.37
CA SER A 84 -7.88 14.59 -4.30
C SER A 84 -6.38 14.86 -4.29
N THR A 85 -6.00 16.08 -3.90
CA THR A 85 -4.61 16.46 -3.60
C THR A 85 -4.13 15.92 -2.26
N GLU A 86 -5.03 15.42 -1.42
CA GLU A 86 -4.74 14.84 -0.12
C GLU A 86 -4.51 13.33 -0.24
N GLY A 87 -3.43 12.92 -0.92
CA GLY A 87 -3.02 11.52 -1.01
C GLY A 87 -2.50 10.95 0.31
N GLY A 88 -2.36 9.63 0.40
CA GLY A 88 -1.77 8.95 1.57
C GLY A 88 -2.66 8.88 2.82
N MET A 89 -3.83 9.50 2.78
CA MET A 89 -4.78 9.62 3.90
C MET A 89 -5.91 8.59 3.78
N ASP A 90 -6.62 8.36 4.89
CA ASP A 90 -7.90 7.63 4.86
C ASP A 90 -8.95 8.57 4.23
N ILE A 91 -9.46 8.22 3.04
CA ILE A 91 -10.38 9.05 2.23
C ILE A 91 -11.86 8.65 2.39
N GLU A 92 -12.14 7.62 3.19
CA GLU A 92 -13.49 7.16 3.56
C GLU A 92 -13.88 7.62 4.97
#